data_AF-A0A449I2C8-F1
#
_entry.id   AF-A0A449I2C8-F1
#
_cell.length_a   1.000
_cell.length_b   1.000
_cell.length_c   1.000
_cell.angle_alpha   90.00
_cell.angle_beta   90.00
_cell.angle_gamma   90.00
#
_symmetry.space_group_name_H-M   'P 1'
#
loop_
_entity.id
_entity.type
_entity.pdbx_description
1 polymer ?
#
loop_
_entity_poly.entity_id
_entity_poly.type
_entity_poly.pdbx_seq_one_letter_code
_entity_poly.pdbx_strand_id
1 'polypeptide(L)'
;MKKSFLIIAAMAGALFAACENEDWAFPDYKYSAVYFSYQSPIRTITLGEDNSVDNSLDNEHKCQIMATIGGVYKNKKDVEIGIRVDNSLCDGYTFKEVGGDVEPLPASHYTLSSDKIVIKKGEVLGGVTVNLTDAFFNDPKSTKLNYVIPVVMTSVQNADTILQGKTSVSAPQRTNAADWEVAPKDYVLYAVKYINKYDAHYLRRGVDTYSGGKTGTEVRHAAYVEKDETISGFSTVGLNKVQWERPTRNAEGKLIDSKLLLTFEESGNCSIASNSEGVAAAGSGKFVSKGDKNSWGNKDRDVLYLDYTLDYDGIRCATKDTLVVHYRGVKAEWFALEKK
;
A
#
# COMPACT_ATOMS: atom_id res chain seq x y z
N MET A 1 53.02 -35.35 -43.04
CA MET A 1 52.18 -35.45 -41.82
C MET A 1 52.32 -34.29 -40.82
N LYS A 2 53.42 -33.52 -40.80
CA LYS A 2 53.59 -32.37 -39.86
C LYS A 2 52.97 -31.03 -40.30
N LYS A 3 52.65 -30.84 -41.59
CA LYS A 3 52.08 -29.57 -42.11
C LYS A 3 50.55 -29.49 -42.01
N SER A 4 49.85 -30.63 -41.94
CA SER A 4 48.38 -30.67 -41.84
C SER A 4 47.84 -30.48 -40.42
N PHE A 5 48.66 -30.73 -39.39
CA PHE A 5 48.28 -30.52 -37.99
C PHE A 5 48.28 -29.04 -37.57
N LEU A 6 49.11 -28.20 -38.21
CA LEU A 6 49.21 -26.77 -37.92
C LEU A 6 47.99 -25.96 -38.40
N ILE A 7 47.30 -26.43 -39.44
CA ILE A 7 46.13 -25.75 -40.01
C ILE A 7 44.88 -26.02 -39.16
N ILE A 8 44.76 -27.22 -38.58
CA ILE A 8 43.65 -27.61 -37.69
C ILE A 8 43.79 -26.93 -36.31
N ALA A 9 45.01 -26.76 -35.81
CA ALA A 9 45.27 -26.02 -34.57
C ALA A 9 45.00 -24.50 -34.72
N ALA A 10 45.24 -23.93 -35.90
CA ALA A 10 44.94 -22.52 -36.18
C ALA A 10 43.43 -22.25 -36.35
N MET A 11 42.66 -23.21 -36.88
CA MET A 11 41.20 -23.11 -36.98
C MET A 11 40.47 -23.31 -35.64
N ALA A 12 41.07 -24.00 -34.67
CA ALA A 12 40.49 -24.16 -33.33
C ALA A 12 40.62 -22.89 -32.46
N GLY A 13 41.59 -22.02 -32.73
CA GLY A 13 41.77 -20.74 -32.01
C GLY A 13 40.77 -19.65 -32.41
N ALA A 14 40.18 -19.74 -33.61
CA ALA A 14 39.22 -18.75 -34.11
C ALA A 14 37.77 -18.99 -33.64
N LEU A 15 37.49 -20.12 -33.00
CA LEU A 15 36.15 -20.46 -32.49
C LEU A 15 35.88 -19.99 -31.04
N PHE A 16 36.87 -19.38 -30.38
CA PHE A 16 36.73 -18.80 -29.03
C PHE A 16 36.68 -17.27 -29.01
N ALA A 17 36.74 -16.60 -30.16
CA ALA A 17 36.24 -15.23 -30.27
C ALA A 17 34.72 -15.28 -30.38
N ALA A 18 34.06 -15.83 -29.35
CA ALA A 18 32.69 -15.46 -29.08
C ALA A 18 32.70 -13.92 -28.98
N CYS A 19 31.81 -13.25 -29.71
CA CYS A 19 31.46 -11.88 -29.40
C CYS A 19 31.11 -11.83 -27.91
N GLU A 20 32.04 -11.39 -27.06
CA GLU A 20 31.62 -10.59 -25.92
C GLU A 20 30.94 -9.39 -26.58
N ASN A 21 29.61 -9.29 -26.43
CA ASN A 21 28.97 -8.01 -26.62
C ASN A 21 29.66 -7.09 -25.61
N GLU A 22 30.47 -6.14 -26.09
CA GLU A 22 30.99 -5.07 -25.24
C GLU A 22 29.80 -4.52 -24.43
N ASP A 23 29.98 -4.37 -23.12
CA ASP A 23 29.02 -3.67 -22.28
C ASP A 23 28.67 -2.36 -22.98
N TRP A 24 27.40 -2.16 -23.33
CA TRP A 24 26.96 -0.93 -23.99
C TRP A 24 27.17 0.28 -23.05
N ALA A 25 28.36 0.86 -23.11
CA ALA A 25 28.73 2.04 -22.36
C ALA A 25 28.27 3.28 -23.14
N PHE A 26 26.99 3.61 -22.99
CA PHE A 26 26.50 4.90 -23.43
C PHE A 26 27.05 6.00 -22.49
N PRO A 27 27.57 7.11 -23.01
CA PRO A 27 28.01 8.21 -22.17
C PRO A 27 26.82 8.81 -21.43
N ASP A 28 27.02 9.20 -20.17
CA ASP A 28 26.03 9.94 -19.37
C ASP A 28 25.53 11.17 -20.17
N TYR A 29 24.26 11.57 -19.98
CA TYR A 29 23.77 12.80 -20.57
C TYR A 29 24.58 13.97 -20.02
N LYS A 30 24.67 15.07 -20.79
CA LYS A 30 25.54 16.21 -20.46
C LYS A 30 25.27 16.78 -19.05
N TYR A 31 24.04 16.63 -18.56
CA TYR A 31 23.61 17.12 -17.25
C TYR A 31 22.76 16.08 -16.52
N SER A 32 23.00 15.94 -15.23
CA SER A 32 22.25 15.13 -14.29
C SER A 32 21.22 15.98 -13.53
N ALA A 33 20.10 15.38 -13.16
CA ALA A 33 19.07 16.08 -12.38
C ALA A 33 18.41 15.15 -11.37
N VAL A 34 18.16 15.66 -10.16
CA VAL A 34 17.42 14.95 -9.12
C VAL A 34 15.97 15.40 -9.06
N TYR A 35 15.07 14.46 -8.73
CA TYR A 35 13.64 14.74 -8.64
C TYR A 35 12.84 13.67 -7.89
N PHE A 36 11.63 14.01 -7.47
CA PHE A 36 10.60 13.05 -7.05
C PHE A 36 9.84 12.55 -8.28
N SER A 37 9.79 11.24 -8.49
CA SER A 37 9.15 10.67 -9.70
C SER A 37 7.64 10.88 -9.76
N TYR A 38 7.01 10.96 -8.59
CA TYR A 38 5.58 11.17 -8.42
C TYR A 38 5.32 12.28 -7.40
N GLN A 39 4.42 13.21 -7.74
CA GLN A 39 4.09 14.36 -6.89
C GLN A 39 2.96 14.10 -5.90
N SER A 40 2.13 13.06 -6.11
CA SER A 40 0.96 12.74 -5.27
C SER A 40 0.76 11.24 -4.99
N PRO A 41 1.80 10.48 -4.60
CA PRO A 41 1.64 9.07 -4.27
C PRO A 41 0.83 8.89 -2.98
N ILE A 42 0.08 7.79 -2.90
CA ILE A 42 -0.57 7.32 -1.68
C ILE A 42 0.18 6.10 -1.15
N ARG A 43 0.76 6.22 0.03
CA ARG A 43 1.37 5.11 0.76
C ARG A 43 0.37 4.48 1.73
N THR A 44 0.08 3.21 1.51
CA THR A 44 -0.66 2.38 2.48
C THR A 44 0.33 1.56 3.29
N ILE A 45 0.48 1.88 4.58
CA ILE A 45 1.21 1.07 5.54
C ILE A 45 0.43 -0.21 5.78
N THR A 46 1.01 -1.34 5.39
CA THR A 46 0.33 -2.64 5.38
C THR A 46 0.82 -3.49 6.53
N LEU A 47 0.16 -3.37 7.70
CA LEU A 47 0.55 -4.11 8.91
C LEU A 47 0.15 -5.58 8.79
N GLY A 48 0.94 -6.49 9.36
CA GLY A 48 0.72 -7.94 9.32
C GLY A 48 1.49 -8.63 8.19
N GLU A 49 1.08 -9.83 7.80
CA GLU A 49 1.70 -10.57 6.70
C GLU A 49 1.16 -10.08 5.36
N ASP A 50 2.05 -9.81 4.40
CA ASP A 50 1.72 -9.69 2.98
C ASP A 50 2.66 -10.62 2.19
N ASN A 51 2.09 -11.59 1.48
CA ASN A 51 2.87 -12.58 0.74
C ASN A 51 3.24 -12.10 -0.68
N SER A 52 2.77 -10.93 -1.10
CA SER A 52 2.99 -10.39 -2.44
C SER A 52 4.17 -9.43 -2.51
N VAL A 53 4.55 -8.81 -1.39
CA VAL A 53 5.59 -7.79 -1.29
C VAL A 53 6.31 -7.88 0.05
N ASP A 54 7.55 -7.41 0.13
CA ASP A 54 8.24 -7.22 1.41
C ASP A 54 7.67 -5.97 2.12
N ASN A 55 6.96 -6.21 3.22
CA ASN A 55 6.37 -5.17 4.07
C ASN A 55 7.06 -5.09 5.45
N SER A 56 8.34 -5.48 5.55
CA SER A 56 9.08 -5.44 6.81
C SER A 56 9.15 -4.02 7.40
N LEU A 57 9.35 -3.00 6.56
CA LEU A 57 9.34 -1.60 7.01
C LEU A 57 7.97 -1.18 7.55
N ASP A 58 6.88 -1.61 6.93
CA ASP A 58 5.52 -1.31 7.38
C ASP A 58 5.27 -1.87 8.78
N ASN A 59 5.70 -3.10 9.02
CA ASN A 59 5.63 -3.76 10.33
C ASN A 59 6.53 -3.10 11.38
N GLU A 60 7.58 -2.40 10.96
CA GLU A 60 8.39 -1.51 11.82
C GLU A 60 7.81 -0.09 11.94
N HIS A 61 6.59 0.14 11.43
CA HIS A 61 5.93 1.44 11.40
C HIS A 61 6.73 2.50 10.62
N LYS A 62 7.36 2.08 9.52
CA LYS A 62 8.21 2.91 8.67
C LYS A 62 7.77 2.88 7.20
N CYS A 63 8.13 3.93 6.49
CA CYS A 63 8.15 3.95 5.03
C CYS A 63 9.27 4.86 4.53
N GLN A 64 9.44 4.98 3.22
CA GLN A 64 10.48 5.84 2.64
C GLN A 64 9.90 6.78 1.58
N ILE A 65 10.31 8.05 1.65
CA ILE A 65 10.07 9.03 0.59
C ILE A 65 11.27 8.98 -0.35
N MET A 66 11.03 8.54 -1.58
CA MET A 66 12.08 8.18 -2.54
C MET A 66 12.32 9.29 -3.58
N ALA A 67 13.58 9.64 -3.81
CA ALA A 67 14.03 10.48 -4.91
C ALA A 67 14.87 9.67 -5.90
N THR A 68 15.03 10.20 -7.11
CA THR A 68 15.83 9.59 -8.17
C THR A 68 16.76 10.60 -8.83
N ILE A 69 17.83 10.10 -9.46
CA ILE A 69 18.71 10.86 -10.34
C ILE A 69 18.53 10.41 -11.79
N GLY A 70 18.25 11.37 -12.67
CA GLY A 70 18.21 11.20 -14.13
C GLY A 70 19.42 11.82 -14.81
N GLY A 71 19.57 11.55 -16.12
CA GLY A 71 20.68 12.06 -16.93
C GLY A 71 22.00 11.29 -16.74
N VAL A 72 21.99 10.19 -16.00
CA VAL A 72 23.14 9.31 -15.78
C VAL A 72 22.80 7.88 -16.17
N TYR A 73 23.73 7.18 -16.85
CA TYR A 73 23.70 5.73 -17.01
C TYR A 73 24.27 5.04 -15.77
N LYS A 74 25.26 5.67 -15.11
CA LYS A 74 25.84 5.15 -13.86
C LYS A 74 26.09 6.29 -12.88
N ASN A 75 25.47 6.20 -11.71
CA ASN A 75 25.79 7.10 -10.61
C ASN A 75 27.18 6.78 -10.03
N LYS A 76 28.15 7.68 -10.20
CA LYS A 76 29.56 7.44 -9.84
C LYS A 76 29.92 7.92 -8.43
N LYS A 77 29.02 8.64 -7.74
CA LYS A 77 29.24 9.25 -6.43
C LYS A 77 27.99 9.12 -5.55
N ASP A 78 28.14 9.34 -4.24
CA ASP A 78 26.97 9.57 -3.39
C ASP A 78 26.39 10.95 -3.75
N VAL A 79 25.11 10.98 -4.11
CA VAL A 79 24.36 12.22 -4.40
C VAL A 79 23.56 12.56 -3.15
N GLU A 80 23.72 13.78 -2.65
CA GLU A 80 22.98 14.26 -1.49
C GLU A 80 21.96 15.32 -1.91
N ILE A 81 20.72 15.15 -1.47
CA ILE A 81 19.59 16.03 -1.79
C ILE A 81 19.07 16.58 -0.48
N GLY A 82 19.25 17.87 -0.22
CA GLY A 82 18.65 18.52 0.94
C GLY A 82 17.13 18.61 0.75
N ILE A 83 16.38 18.37 1.83
CA ILE A 83 14.91 18.41 1.83
C ILE A 83 14.38 19.21 3.01
N ARG A 84 13.14 19.69 2.89
CA ARG A 84 12.37 20.23 4.02
C ARG A 84 10.88 19.91 3.87
N VAL A 85 10.19 19.88 5.00
CA VAL A 85 8.73 19.83 5.03
C VAL A 85 8.17 21.22 4.69
N ASP A 86 7.15 21.27 3.84
CA ASP A 86 6.47 22.51 3.45
C ASP A 86 4.94 22.36 3.48
N ASN A 87 4.35 22.61 4.64
CA ASN A 87 2.90 22.47 4.83
C ASN A 87 2.06 23.40 3.95
N SER A 88 2.63 24.50 3.45
CA SER A 88 1.91 25.45 2.59
C SER A 88 1.51 24.85 1.23
N LEU A 89 2.12 23.72 0.83
CA LEU A 89 1.74 23.00 -0.38
C LEU A 89 0.32 22.41 -0.32
N CYS A 90 -0.23 22.25 0.88
CA CYS A 90 -1.58 21.74 1.10
C CYS A 90 -2.65 22.85 1.09
N ASP A 91 -2.26 24.12 1.19
CA ASP A 91 -3.18 25.24 1.39
C ASP A 91 -4.10 25.44 0.17
N GLY A 92 -5.41 25.49 0.44
CA GLY A 92 -6.41 25.79 -0.60
C GLY A 92 -6.75 24.61 -1.53
N TYR A 93 -6.40 23.38 -1.15
CA TYR A 93 -6.70 22.18 -1.93
C TYR A 93 -7.56 21.16 -1.19
N THR A 94 -8.32 20.39 -1.97
CA THR A 94 -9.07 19.21 -1.56
C THR A 94 -8.61 17.98 -2.35
N PHE A 95 -8.87 16.78 -1.83
CA PHE A 95 -8.70 15.56 -2.62
C PHE A 95 -9.83 15.44 -3.63
N LYS A 96 -9.51 15.34 -4.92
CA LYS A 96 -10.52 15.23 -5.98
C LYS A 96 -11.34 13.95 -5.87
N GLU A 97 -10.73 12.85 -5.42
CA GLU A 97 -11.33 11.52 -5.40
C GLU A 97 -12.34 11.34 -4.26
N VAL A 98 -12.05 11.92 -3.09
CA VAL A 98 -12.81 11.68 -1.85
C VAL A 98 -13.40 12.96 -1.25
N GLY A 99 -13.10 14.12 -1.83
CA GLY A 99 -13.37 15.42 -1.22
C GLY A 99 -12.53 15.64 0.03
N GLY A 100 -12.91 16.66 0.81
CA GLY A 100 -12.20 17.00 2.06
C GLY A 100 -10.84 17.64 1.81
N ASP A 101 -10.35 18.31 2.84
CA ASP A 101 -9.12 19.09 2.78
C ASP A 101 -7.89 18.18 2.69
N VAL A 102 -6.89 18.61 1.92
CA VAL A 102 -5.57 18.00 1.97
C VAL A 102 -4.90 18.49 3.26
N GLU A 103 -4.80 17.64 4.27
CA GLU A 103 -4.28 18.03 5.58
C GLU A 103 -2.79 17.63 5.71
N PRO A 104 -1.88 18.54 6.10
CA PRO A 104 -0.54 18.15 6.50
C PRO A 104 -0.58 17.18 7.69
N LEU A 105 0.18 16.09 7.60
CA LEU A 105 0.34 15.13 8.69
C LEU A 105 0.95 15.86 9.90
N PRO A 106 0.34 15.79 11.09
CA PRO A 106 0.85 16.50 12.26
C PRO A 106 2.28 16.09 12.61
N ALA A 107 3.10 17.05 13.05
CA ALA A 107 4.51 16.79 13.39
C ALA A 107 4.70 15.77 14.54
N SER A 108 3.68 15.52 15.36
CA SER A 108 3.70 14.49 16.40
C SER A 108 3.51 13.07 15.86
N HIS A 109 3.05 12.91 14.62
CA HIS A 109 2.68 11.63 14.01
C HIS A 109 3.86 10.95 13.30
N TYR A 110 4.94 11.68 13.03
CA TYR A 110 6.09 11.13 12.32
C TYR A 110 7.39 11.87 12.63
N THR A 111 8.51 11.23 12.28
CA THR A 111 9.83 11.86 12.18
C THR A 111 10.50 11.45 10.88
N LEU A 112 11.32 12.34 10.32
CA LEU A 112 12.23 11.98 9.23
C LEU A 112 13.59 11.60 9.81
N SER A 113 14.19 10.53 9.29
CA SER A 113 15.50 10.06 9.74
C SER A 113 16.64 11.03 9.43
N SER A 114 16.41 11.98 8.51
CA SER A 114 17.37 12.99 8.09
C SER A 114 16.65 14.14 7.39
N ASP A 115 17.31 15.28 7.29
CA ASP A 115 16.96 16.44 6.46
C ASP A 115 17.52 16.32 5.02
N LYS A 116 18.08 15.16 4.65
CA LYS A 116 18.56 14.86 3.31
C LYS A 116 18.18 13.45 2.85
N ILE A 117 18.06 13.31 1.53
CA ILE A 117 18.01 12.02 0.82
C ILE A 117 19.39 11.76 0.23
N VAL A 118 19.90 10.53 0.39
CA VAL A 118 21.19 10.11 -0.20
C VAL A 118 20.94 9.01 -1.22
N ILE A 119 21.33 9.27 -2.47
CA ILE A 119 21.39 8.24 -3.52
C ILE A 119 22.83 7.72 -3.54
N LYS A 120 23.01 6.46 -3.13
CA LYS A 120 24.34 5.86 -3.00
C LYS A 120 25.01 5.68 -4.35
N LYS A 121 26.34 5.76 -4.38
CA LYS A 121 27.13 5.42 -5.56
C LYS A 121 26.71 4.05 -6.10
N GLY A 122 26.45 3.99 -7.40
CA GLY A 122 25.94 2.79 -8.09
C GLY A 122 24.42 2.72 -8.17
N GLU A 123 23.71 3.40 -7.28
CA GLU A 123 22.25 3.44 -7.25
C GLU A 123 21.71 4.66 -7.99
N VAL A 124 20.49 4.53 -8.51
CA VAL A 124 19.72 5.65 -9.08
C VAL A 124 18.56 6.09 -8.19
N LEU A 125 18.25 5.32 -7.15
CA LEU A 125 17.21 5.62 -6.16
C LEU A 125 17.83 5.82 -4.78
N GLY A 126 17.26 6.74 -4.01
CA GLY A 126 17.59 6.96 -2.62
C GLY A 126 16.37 7.42 -1.86
N GLY A 127 16.32 7.18 -0.56
CA GLY A 127 15.16 7.51 0.28
C GLY A 127 15.54 8.14 1.60
N VAL A 128 14.60 8.89 2.16
CA VAL A 128 14.58 9.26 3.58
C VAL A 128 13.54 8.41 4.29
N THR A 129 13.89 7.85 5.44
CA THR A 129 12.96 7.03 6.22
C THR A 129 12.03 7.93 7.01
N VAL A 130 10.73 7.66 6.89
CA VAL A 130 9.67 8.19 7.74
C VAL A 130 9.43 7.17 8.84
N ASN A 131 9.62 7.56 10.10
CA ASN A 131 9.22 6.75 11.24
C ASN A 131 7.88 7.28 11.74
N LEU A 132 6.83 6.46 11.70
CA LEU A 132 5.49 6.80 12.17
C LEU A 132 5.40 6.51 13.67
N THR A 133 4.73 7.38 14.40
CA THR A 133 4.56 7.24 15.86
C THR A 133 3.21 6.61 16.17
N ASP A 134 3.02 6.19 17.43
CA ASP A 134 1.71 5.68 17.89
C ASP A 134 0.59 6.71 17.71
N ALA A 135 0.90 8.01 17.73
CA ALA A 135 -0.08 9.06 17.47
C ALA A 135 -0.70 8.93 16.07
N PHE A 136 0.09 8.54 15.06
CA PHE A 136 -0.41 8.26 13.72
C PHE A 136 -1.45 7.14 13.71
N PHE A 137 -1.12 6.00 14.35
CA PHE A 137 -1.99 4.82 14.32
C PHE A 137 -3.23 4.97 15.21
N ASN A 138 -3.15 5.80 16.25
CA ASN A 138 -4.28 6.12 17.12
C ASN A 138 -5.23 7.18 16.55
N ASP A 139 -4.83 7.89 15.49
CA ASP A 139 -5.71 8.84 14.80
C ASP A 139 -6.63 8.10 13.81
N PRO A 140 -7.97 8.16 13.99
CA PRO A 140 -8.93 7.54 13.08
C PRO A 140 -8.82 8.02 11.62
N LYS A 141 -8.36 9.26 11.38
CA LYS A 141 -8.17 9.81 10.02
C LYS A 141 -7.05 9.12 9.26
N SER A 142 -6.08 8.52 9.96
CA SER A 142 -4.95 7.80 9.36
C SER A 142 -5.33 6.47 8.69
N THR A 143 -6.57 6.01 8.86
CA THR A 143 -7.09 4.81 8.16
C THR A 143 -7.58 5.12 6.74
N LYS A 144 -7.63 6.40 6.35
CA LYS A 144 -8.19 6.87 5.08
C LYS A 144 -7.26 7.88 4.42
N LEU A 145 -7.55 8.23 3.16
CA LEU A 145 -6.87 9.32 2.48
C LEU A 145 -7.27 10.65 3.13
N ASN A 146 -6.37 11.23 3.94
CA ASN A 146 -6.56 12.49 4.64
C ASN A 146 -5.23 13.24 4.81
N TYR A 147 -4.24 12.58 5.42
CA TYR A 147 -2.97 13.20 5.77
C TYR A 147 -1.89 13.06 4.69
N VAL A 148 -1.07 14.10 4.57
CA VAL A 148 0.03 14.20 3.62
C VAL A 148 1.31 14.67 4.32
N ILE A 149 2.46 14.10 3.95
CA ILE A 149 3.78 14.64 4.28
C ILE A 149 4.29 15.45 3.07
N PRO A 150 4.15 16.79 3.05
CA PRO A 150 4.58 17.61 1.93
C PRO A 150 6.08 17.92 2.04
N VAL A 151 6.88 17.44 1.09
CA VAL A 151 8.35 17.59 1.07
C VAL A 151 8.81 18.32 -0.18
N VAL A 152 9.78 19.22 -0.03
CA VAL A 152 10.43 19.97 -1.11
C VAL A 152 11.94 19.76 -1.06
N MET A 153 12.57 19.56 -2.22
CA MET A 153 14.02 19.56 -2.39
C MET A 153 14.57 20.98 -2.32
N THR A 154 15.61 21.20 -1.52
CA THR A 154 16.18 22.53 -1.26
C THR A 154 17.57 22.72 -1.85
N SER A 155 18.34 21.64 -2.00
CA SER A 155 19.71 21.68 -2.51
C SER A 155 20.14 20.32 -3.05
N VAL A 156 21.18 20.29 -3.88
CA VAL A 156 21.77 19.07 -4.40
C VAL A 156 23.29 19.16 -4.41
N GLN A 157 23.95 18.05 -4.05
CA GLN A 157 25.39 17.86 -4.16
C GLN A 157 25.68 16.63 -5.02
N ASN A 158 26.74 16.70 -5.84
CA ASN A 158 27.16 15.65 -6.76
C ASN A 158 26.14 15.29 -7.87
N ALA A 159 25.19 16.17 -8.15
CA ALA A 159 24.41 16.23 -9.38
C ALA A 159 24.26 17.71 -9.81
N ASP A 160 23.90 17.95 -11.07
CA ASP A 160 23.96 19.31 -11.63
C ASP A 160 22.76 20.18 -11.21
N THR A 161 21.56 19.61 -11.14
CA THR A 161 20.33 20.37 -10.93
C THR A 161 19.25 19.61 -10.16
N ILE A 162 18.27 20.35 -9.62
CA ILE A 162 16.96 19.84 -9.19
C ILE A 162 15.96 20.16 -10.31
N LEU A 163 15.03 19.26 -10.63
CA LEU A 163 13.96 19.54 -11.61
C LEU A 163 12.88 20.48 -11.03
N GLN A 164 13.17 21.78 -10.98
CA GLN A 164 12.30 22.82 -10.42
C GLN A 164 11.21 23.34 -11.39
N GLY A 165 11.06 22.73 -12.57
CA GLY A 165 10.09 23.16 -13.57
C GLY A 165 10.47 24.45 -14.29
N LYS A 166 9.55 24.94 -15.13
CA LYS A 166 9.68 26.18 -15.90
C LYS A 166 8.37 26.96 -15.84
N THR A 167 8.46 28.24 -15.55
CA THR A 167 7.32 29.15 -15.41
C THR A 167 7.70 30.58 -15.81
N SER A 168 6.71 31.34 -16.27
CA SER A 168 6.76 32.78 -16.47
C SER A 168 5.95 33.57 -15.43
N VAL A 169 5.28 32.88 -14.50
CA VAL A 169 4.54 33.47 -13.38
C VAL A 169 5.53 33.91 -12.30
N SER A 170 5.34 35.10 -11.72
CA SER A 170 6.28 35.67 -10.73
C SER A 170 6.29 34.96 -9.37
N ALA A 171 5.19 34.32 -8.99
CA ALA A 171 5.02 33.58 -7.74
C ALA A 171 4.22 32.29 -7.98
N PRO A 172 4.78 31.31 -8.71
CA PRO A 172 4.08 30.10 -9.10
C PRO A 172 3.84 29.21 -7.88
N GLN A 173 2.64 28.64 -7.76
CA GLN A 173 2.37 27.60 -6.77
C GLN A 173 2.76 26.24 -7.36
N ARG A 174 3.61 25.48 -6.68
CA ARG A 174 4.09 24.16 -7.17
C ARG A 174 2.96 23.21 -7.55
N THR A 175 1.88 23.25 -6.77
CA THR A 175 0.70 22.39 -6.92
C THR A 175 -0.32 22.91 -7.94
N ASN A 176 -0.21 24.16 -8.40
CA ASN A 176 -1.10 24.73 -9.39
C ASN A 176 -0.54 24.49 -10.80
N ALA A 177 -1.04 23.47 -11.49
CA ALA A 177 -0.56 23.10 -12.83
C ALA A 177 -0.63 24.26 -13.85
N ALA A 178 -1.56 25.20 -13.70
CA ALA A 178 -1.70 26.35 -14.60
C ALA A 178 -0.54 27.36 -14.51
N ASP A 179 0.24 27.33 -13.42
CA ASP A 179 1.37 28.25 -13.24
C ASP A 179 2.62 27.80 -13.99
N TRP A 180 2.64 26.61 -14.62
CA TRP A 180 3.85 25.99 -15.14
C TRP A 180 3.77 25.63 -16.63
N GLU A 181 4.80 26.02 -17.38
CA GLU A 181 5.04 25.52 -18.74
C GLU A 181 5.61 24.09 -18.70
N VAL A 182 6.48 23.84 -17.73
CA VAL A 182 7.01 22.51 -17.39
C VAL A 182 6.81 22.31 -15.90
N ALA A 183 6.03 21.30 -15.53
CA ALA A 183 5.70 21.03 -14.13
C ALA A 183 6.97 20.73 -13.30
N PRO A 184 7.06 21.28 -12.07
CA PRO A 184 8.15 20.99 -11.17
C PRO A 184 8.05 19.57 -10.62
N LYS A 185 9.20 18.93 -10.42
CA LYS A 185 9.34 17.62 -9.76
C LYS A 185 10.24 17.69 -8.53
N ASP A 186 10.42 18.90 -7.98
CA ASP A 186 11.19 19.18 -6.77
C ASP A 186 10.38 18.97 -5.48
N TYR A 187 9.10 18.60 -5.59
CA TYR A 187 8.22 18.36 -4.45
C TYR A 187 7.46 17.04 -4.53
N VAL A 188 6.97 16.59 -3.38
CA VAL A 188 6.05 15.47 -3.25
C VAL A 188 5.06 15.75 -2.12
N LEU A 189 3.78 15.50 -2.38
CA LEU A 189 2.71 15.39 -1.40
C LEU A 189 2.53 13.90 -1.10
N TYR A 190 3.29 13.40 -0.12
CA TYR A 190 3.29 11.97 0.20
C TYR A 190 2.13 11.64 1.13
N ALA A 191 0.98 11.25 0.55
CA ALA A 191 -0.18 10.84 1.33
C ALA A 191 0.11 9.52 2.06
N VAL A 192 -0.28 9.41 3.32
CA VAL A 192 -0.04 8.20 4.11
C VAL A 192 -1.32 7.77 4.84
N LYS A 193 -1.66 6.49 4.67
CA LYS A 193 -2.73 5.80 5.38
C LYS A 193 -2.22 4.43 5.85
N TYR A 194 -2.96 3.72 6.69
CA TYR A 194 -2.62 2.34 7.05
C TYR A 194 -3.82 1.41 6.99
N ILE A 195 -3.52 0.13 6.78
CA ILE A 195 -4.44 -0.97 7.03
C ILE A 195 -3.86 -1.90 8.09
N ASN A 196 -4.71 -2.39 8.99
CA ASN A 196 -4.28 -3.32 10.03
C ASN A 196 -4.18 -4.76 9.49
N LYS A 197 -3.66 -5.68 10.31
CA LYS A 197 -3.43 -7.08 9.91
C LYS A 197 -4.68 -7.89 9.55
N TYR A 198 -5.87 -7.41 9.90
CA TYR A 198 -7.15 -8.08 9.66
C TYR A 198 -7.90 -7.53 8.44
N ASP A 199 -7.40 -6.44 7.86
CA ASP A 199 -7.94 -5.86 6.65
C ASP A 199 -7.31 -6.56 5.43
N ALA A 200 -8.11 -7.42 4.81
CA ALA A 200 -7.71 -8.29 3.72
C ALA A 200 -8.92 -8.74 2.90
N HIS A 201 -8.64 -9.33 1.75
CA HIS A 201 -9.57 -10.14 1.00
C HIS A 201 -9.50 -11.58 1.52
N TYR A 202 -10.66 -12.20 1.72
CA TYR A 202 -10.78 -13.54 2.29
C TYR A 202 -11.50 -14.51 1.35
N LEU A 203 -11.23 -15.79 1.54
CA LEU A 203 -12.01 -16.91 1.00
C LEU A 203 -12.85 -17.49 2.14
N ARG A 204 -14.18 -17.42 1.99
CA ARG A 204 -15.14 -17.74 3.05
C ARG A 204 -15.85 -19.06 2.77
N ARG A 205 -15.84 -19.91 3.79
CA ARG A 205 -16.73 -21.07 3.92
C ARG A 205 -17.37 -21.07 5.29
N GLY A 206 -18.54 -21.64 5.41
CA GLY A 206 -19.30 -21.61 6.65
C GLY A 206 -20.70 -22.13 6.54
N VAL A 207 -21.45 -21.97 7.62
CA VAL A 207 -22.84 -22.41 7.72
C VAL A 207 -23.66 -21.29 8.36
N ASP A 208 -24.78 -20.96 7.73
CA ASP A 208 -25.83 -20.12 8.30
C ASP A 208 -27.02 -20.97 8.70
N THR A 209 -27.51 -20.77 9.92
CA THR A 209 -28.77 -21.34 10.41
C THR A 209 -29.75 -20.21 10.67
N TYR A 210 -30.87 -20.21 9.96
CA TYR A 210 -31.90 -19.18 10.04
C TYR A 210 -33.06 -19.61 10.94
N SER A 211 -33.62 -18.65 11.67
CA SER A 211 -34.87 -18.77 12.43
C SER A 211 -35.65 -17.45 12.41
N GLY A 212 -36.93 -17.48 12.81
CA GLY A 212 -37.82 -16.32 12.76
C GLY A 212 -38.48 -16.18 11.38
N GLY A 213 -38.39 -14.99 10.76
CA GLY A 213 -38.98 -14.69 9.45
C GLY A 213 -38.39 -15.48 8.27
N LYS A 214 -37.29 -16.21 8.47
CA LYS A 214 -36.68 -17.16 7.52
C LYS A 214 -36.22 -18.38 8.32
N THR A 215 -36.35 -19.58 7.76
CA THR A 215 -35.90 -20.82 8.39
C THR A 215 -35.02 -21.63 7.44
N GLY A 216 -34.27 -22.58 8.00
CA GLY A 216 -33.43 -23.50 7.26
C GLY A 216 -31.94 -23.25 7.46
N THR A 217 -31.13 -24.05 6.76
CA THR A 217 -29.67 -24.01 6.86
C THR A 217 -29.07 -23.84 5.48
N GLU A 218 -28.09 -22.96 5.37
CA GLU A 218 -27.33 -22.70 4.15
C GLU A 218 -25.86 -23.04 4.42
N VAL A 219 -25.32 -23.97 3.63
CA VAL A 219 -23.93 -24.40 3.73
C VAL A 219 -23.15 -23.80 2.57
N ARG A 220 -22.13 -22.99 2.90
CA ARG A 220 -21.15 -22.43 1.96
C ARG A 220 -19.87 -23.22 2.09
N HIS A 221 -19.60 -24.13 1.15
CA HIS A 221 -18.34 -24.87 1.15
C HIS A 221 -18.08 -25.39 -0.26
N ALA A 222 -17.02 -24.90 -0.91
CA ALA A 222 -16.59 -25.45 -2.19
C ALA A 222 -15.70 -26.69 -1.99
N ALA A 223 -15.51 -27.49 -3.05
CA ALA A 223 -14.60 -28.63 -3.00
C ALA A 223 -13.12 -28.24 -2.81
N TYR A 224 -12.76 -27.02 -3.21
CA TYR A 224 -11.41 -26.47 -3.14
C TYR A 224 -11.47 -25.07 -2.53
N VAL A 225 -10.52 -24.73 -1.65
CA VAL A 225 -10.49 -23.44 -0.94
C VAL A 225 -10.43 -22.27 -1.92
N GLU A 226 -9.72 -22.40 -3.04
CA GLU A 226 -9.64 -21.41 -4.12
C GLU A 226 -10.99 -21.08 -4.76
N LYS A 227 -12.02 -21.91 -4.52
CA LYS A 227 -13.38 -21.75 -5.04
C LYS A 227 -14.38 -21.36 -3.96
N ASP A 228 -13.95 -21.18 -2.73
CA ASP A 228 -14.77 -20.59 -1.67
C ASP A 228 -15.15 -19.13 -2.04
N GLU A 229 -16.17 -18.61 -1.37
CA GLU A 229 -16.72 -17.28 -1.64
C GLU A 229 -15.67 -16.20 -1.38
N THR A 230 -15.44 -15.30 -2.34
CA THR A 230 -14.50 -14.19 -2.17
C THR A 230 -15.15 -13.03 -1.42
N ILE A 231 -14.51 -12.58 -0.35
CA ILE A 231 -14.95 -11.47 0.50
C ILE A 231 -13.94 -10.32 0.43
N SER A 232 -14.41 -9.11 0.14
CA SER A 232 -13.60 -7.89 0.03
C SER A 232 -14.14 -6.71 0.87
N GLY A 233 -15.04 -6.98 1.82
CA GLY A 233 -15.75 -5.96 2.60
C GLY A 233 -15.09 -5.54 3.91
N PHE A 234 -13.85 -5.96 4.17
CA PHE A 234 -13.13 -5.56 5.39
C PHE A 234 -12.50 -4.18 5.22
N SER A 235 -12.50 -3.39 6.28
CA SER A 235 -11.90 -2.07 6.32
C SER A 235 -11.38 -1.75 7.71
N THR A 236 -10.18 -1.17 7.77
CA THR A 236 -9.52 -0.78 9.02
C THR A 236 -10.23 0.39 9.67
N VAL A 237 -10.50 0.28 10.98
CA VAL A 237 -11.05 1.36 11.82
C VAL A 237 -10.09 1.72 12.96
N GLY A 238 -9.11 0.86 13.23
CA GLY A 238 -8.02 1.07 14.19
C GLY A 238 -7.03 -0.09 14.15
N LEU A 239 -5.94 -0.03 14.92
CA LEU A 239 -4.90 -1.07 14.94
C LEU A 239 -5.43 -2.49 15.21
N ASN A 240 -6.43 -2.62 16.07
CA ASN A 240 -7.02 -3.88 16.46
C ASN A 240 -8.51 -3.99 16.10
N LYS A 241 -8.99 -3.19 15.14
CA LYS A 241 -10.41 -3.08 14.84
C LYS A 241 -10.66 -2.95 13.35
N VAL A 242 -11.56 -3.77 12.83
CA VAL A 242 -12.03 -3.72 11.44
C VAL A 242 -13.55 -3.68 11.40
N GLN A 243 -14.08 -3.03 10.37
CA GLN A 243 -15.46 -3.17 9.97
C GLN A 243 -15.52 -4.13 8.78
N TRP A 244 -16.46 -5.09 8.84
CA TRP A 244 -16.81 -5.95 7.73
C TRP A 244 -18.20 -5.59 7.20
N GLU A 245 -18.25 -5.14 5.95
CA GLU A 245 -19.49 -5.03 5.18
C GLU A 245 -19.99 -6.43 4.82
N ARG A 246 -21.04 -6.86 5.52
CA ARG A 246 -21.66 -8.19 5.41
C ARG A 246 -23.14 -8.04 5.07
N PRO A 247 -23.48 -7.60 3.85
CA PRO A 247 -24.87 -7.40 3.46
C PRO A 247 -25.67 -8.70 3.59
N THR A 248 -26.90 -8.58 4.09
CA THR A 248 -27.84 -9.70 4.22
C THR A 248 -29.07 -9.47 3.35
N ARG A 249 -29.93 -10.48 3.25
CA ARG A 249 -31.22 -10.38 2.54
C ARG A 249 -32.36 -10.79 3.45
N ASN A 250 -33.45 -10.04 3.39
CA ASN A 250 -34.68 -10.39 4.07
C ASN A 250 -35.47 -11.49 3.34
N ALA A 251 -36.66 -11.83 3.85
CA ALA A 251 -37.50 -12.90 3.30
C ALA A 251 -37.97 -12.60 1.87
N GLU A 252 -38.17 -11.33 1.53
CA GLU A 252 -38.55 -10.86 0.18
C GLU A 252 -37.35 -10.69 -0.76
N GLY A 253 -36.12 -10.98 -0.29
CA GLY A 253 -34.89 -10.87 -1.08
C GLY A 253 -34.30 -9.46 -1.16
N LYS A 254 -34.88 -8.48 -0.47
CA LYS A 254 -34.36 -7.11 -0.36
C LYS A 254 -33.03 -7.12 0.39
N LEU A 255 -32.06 -6.35 -0.10
CA LEU A 255 -30.76 -6.19 0.54
C LEU A 255 -30.88 -5.32 1.79
N ILE A 256 -30.31 -5.80 2.89
CA ILE A 256 -30.17 -5.07 4.15
C ILE A 256 -28.69 -4.77 4.32
N ASP A 257 -28.33 -3.48 4.36
CA ASP A 257 -26.96 -3.08 4.66
C ASP A 257 -26.65 -3.49 6.11
N SER A 258 -25.58 -4.24 6.28
CA SER A 258 -25.22 -4.88 7.54
C SER A 258 -23.71 -4.84 7.68
N LYS A 259 -23.24 -4.19 8.74
CA LYS A 259 -21.82 -3.99 9.04
C LYS A 259 -21.54 -4.59 10.40
N LEU A 260 -20.51 -5.43 10.44
CA LEU A 260 -19.99 -6.03 11.66
C LEU A 260 -18.72 -5.31 12.08
N LEU A 261 -18.65 -4.91 13.35
CA LEU A 261 -17.42 -4.39 13.95
C LEU A 261 -16.72 -5.52 14.69
N LEU A 262 -15.51 -5.86 14.25
CA LEU A 262 -14.67 -6.86 14.89
C LEU A 262 -13.57 -6.14 15.68
N THR A 263 -13.50 -6.41 16.98
CA THR A 263 -12.46 -5.87 17.87
C THR A 263 -11.61 -7.00 18.39
N PHE A 264 -10.31 -6.92 18.14
CA PHE A 264 -9.35 -7.97 18.44
C PHE A 264 -8.54 -7.66 19.70
N GLU A 265 -8.31 -8.70 20.47
CA GLU A 265 -7.33 -8.74 21.54
C GLU A 265 -5.95 -9.12 20.98
N GLU A 266 -4.92 -8.91 21.80
CA GLU A 266 -3.54 -9.33 21.47
C GLU A 266 -3.44 -10.85 21.25
N SER A 267 -4.26 -11.63 21.97
CA SER A 267 -4.37 -13.09 21.85
C SER A 267 -4.88 -13.58 20.48
N GLY A 268 -5.36 -12.66 19.63
CA GLY A 268 -6.03 -12.95 18.36
C GLY A 268 -7.51 -13.26 18.51
N ASN A 269 -8.04 -13.42 19.72
CA ASN A 269 -9.50 -13.51 19.93
C ASN A 269 -10.16 -12.19 19.55
N CYS A 270 -11.40 -12.24 19.05
CA CYS A 270 -12.18 -11.04 18.76
C CYS A 270 -13.61 -11.14 19.26
N SER A 271 -14.19 -9.98 19.58
CA SER A 271 -15.63 -9.79 19.76
C SER A 271 -16.25 -9.21 18.49
N ILE A 272 -17.51 -9.56 18.24
CA ILE A 272 -18.31 -9.05 17.12
C ILE A 272 -19.48 -8.23 17.68
N ALA A 273 -19.66 -7.03 17.14
CA ALA A 273 -20.81 -6.16 17.42
C ALA A 273 -21.41 -5.63 16.11
N SER A 274 -22.63 -5.12 16.16
CA SER A 274 -23.25 -4.45 15.01
C SER A 274 -22.69 -3.03 14.86
N ASN A 275 -22.53 -2.60 13.61
CA ASN A 275 -22.30 -1.21 13.24
C ASN A 275 -23.33 -0.74 12.20
N SER A 276 -24.55 -1.25 12.28
CA SER A 276 -25.66 -0.88 11.40
C SER A 276 -26.94 -0.64 12.19
N GLU A 277 -27.66 0.40 11.81
CA GLU A 277 -28.96 0.70 12.39
C GLU A 277 -29.98 -0.38 11.98
N GLY A 278 -30.83 -0.81 12.92
CA GLY A 278 -31.84 -1.85 12.67
C GLY A 278 -31.30 -3.27 12.56
N VAL A 279 -30.00 -3.49 12.78
CA VAL A 279 -29.37 -4.82 12.81
C VAL A 279 -28.72 -5.02 14.17
N ALA A 280 -29.10 -6.08 14.88
CA ALA A 280 -28.36 -6.52 16.06
C ALA A 280 -27.34 -7.58 15.67
N ALA A 281 -26.15 -7.53 16.27
CA ALA A 281 -25.11 -8.51 16.04
C ALA A 281 -24.30 -8.74 17.31
N ALA A 282 -23.98 -10.00 17.58
CA ALA A 282 -23.14 -10.41 18.69
C ALA A 282 -22.40 -11.69 18.32
N GLY A 283 -21.19 -11.85 18.82
CA GLY A 283 -20.43 -13.07 18.60
C GLY A 283 -18.99 -12.95 19.02
N SER A 284 -18.24 -13.98 18.68
CA SER A 284 -16.82 -14.06 18.95
C SER A 284 -16.08 -14.70 17.77
N GLY A 285 -14.77 -14.60 17.79
CA GLY A 285 -13.93 -15.25 16.81
C GLY A 285 -12.49 -15.28 17.25
N LYS A 286 -11.64 -15.79 16.35
CA LYS A 286 -10.20 -15.84 16.56
C LYS A 286 -9.47 -15.77 15.24
N PHE A 287 -8.51 -14.85 15.15
CA PHE A 287 -7.51 -14.83 14.10
C PHE A 287 -6.33 -15.73 14.49
N VAL A 288 -5.95 -16.64 13.60
CA VAL A 288 -4.85 -17.57 13.80
C VAL A 288 -3.90 -17.47 12.63
N SER A 289 -2.68 -16.96 12.89
CA SER A 289 -1.63 -16.94 11.89
C SER A 289 -1.27 -18.36 11.47
N LYS A 290 -1.23 -18.62 10.17
CA LYS A 290 -0.96 -19.93 9.57
C LYS A 290 -1.86 -21.04 10.15
N GLY A 291 -3.09 -20.69 10.51
CA GLY A 291 -4.05 -21.60 11.14
C GLY A 291 -4.74 -22.55 10.16
N ASP A 292 -4.88 -22.18 8.89
CA ASP A 292 -5.46 -23.04 7.86
C ASP A 292 -4.33 -23.79 7.15
N LYS A 293 -4.19 -25.09 7.47
CA LYS A 293 -3.04 -25.92 7.07
C LYS A 293 -3.21 -26.46 5.66
N ASN A 294 -2.13 -26.45 4.88
CA ASN A 294 -2.13 -26.91 3.47
C ASN A 294 -3.33 -26.36 2.68
N SER A 295 -3.59 -25.06 2.85
CA SER A 295 -4.71 -24.35 2.23
C SER A 295 -4.46 -24.10 0.74
N TRP A 296 -5.06 -23.04 0.21
CA TRP A 296 -4.91 -22.66 -1.19
C TRP A 296 -3.43 -22.51 -1.61
N GLY A 297 -3.11 -23.13 -2.73
CA GLY A 297 -1.74 -23.25 -3.23
C GLY A 297 -0.81 -24.12 -2.36
N ASN A 298 -1.35 -25.05 -1.57
CA ASN A 298 -0.61 -25.96 -0.67
C ASN A 298 0.29 -25.23 0.34
N LYS A 299 -0.17 -24.09 0.84
CA LYS A 299 0.55 -23.29 1.85
C LYS A 299 -0.32 -23.11 3.09
N ASP A 300 0.31 -23.05 4.25
CA ASP A 300 -0.37 -22.62 5.46
C ASP A 300 -0.78 -21.14 5.33
N ARG A 301 -2.01 -20.83 5.73
CA ARG A 301 -2.59 -19.49 5.59
C ARG A 301 -3.14 -18.97 6.90
N ASP A 302 -3.04 -17.66 7.05
CA ASP A 302 -3.75 -16.92 8.09
C ASP A 302 -5.25 -17.10 7.90
N VAL A 303 -5.97 -17.22 9.02
CA VAL A 303 -7.39 -17.54 9.02
C VAL A 303 -8.11 -16.89 10.19
N LEU A 304 -9.33 -16.43 9.92
CA LEU A 304 -10.25 -15.87 10.89
C LEU A 304 -11.44 -16.82 11.05
N TYR A 305 -11.61 -17.38 12.25
CA TYR A 305 -12.75 -18.21 12.62
C TYR A 305 -13.78 -17.35 13.37
N LEU A 306 -15.03 -17.35 12.92
CA LEU A 306 -16.10 -16.54 13.53
C LEU A 306 -17.30 -17.42 13.91
N ASP A 307 -17.89 -17.13 15.06
CA ASP A 307 -19.17 -17.68 15.54
C ASP A 307 -20.03 -16.52 16.08
N TYR A 308 -21.08 -16.17 15.35
CA TYR A 308 -21.86 -14.96 15.60
C TYR A 308 -23.30 -15.09 15.15
N THR A 309 -24.12 -14.18 15.65
CA THR A 309 -25.53 -14.08 15.28
C THR A 309 -25.84 -12.69 14.76
N LEU A 310 -26.66 -12.62 13.72
CA LEU A 310 -27.29 -11.40 13.23
C LEU A 310 -28.80 -11.49 13.44
N ASP A 311 -29.40 -10.42 13.93
CA ASP A 311 -30.85 -10.22 13.93
C ASP A 311 -31.19 -8.99 13.08
N TYR A 312 -32.00 -9.19 12.04
CA TYR A 312 -32.40 -8.14 11.09
C TYR A 312 -33.76 -8.49 10.50
N ASP A 313 -34.65 -7.51 10.38
CA ASP A 313 -35.97 -7.66 9.73
C ASP A 313 -36.76 -8.91 10.20
N GLY A 314 -36.74 -9.18 11.51
CA GLY A 314 -37.41 -10.35 12.11
C GLY A 314 -36.75 -11.72 11.82
N ILE A 315 -35.59 -11.73 11.15
CA ILE A 315 -34.79 -12.92 10.87
C ILE A 315 -33.59 -12.96 11.82
N ARG A 316 -33.39 -14.13 12.43
CA ARG A 316 -32.17 -14.46 13.17
C ARG A 316 -31.31 -15.42 12.36
N CYS A 317 -30.07 -15.03 12.07
CA CYS A 317 -29.08 -15.83 11.37
C CYS A 317 -27.92 -16.14 12.32
N ALA A 318 -27.77 -17.40 12.72
CA ALA A 318 -26.59 -17.89 13.44
C ALA A 318 -25.57 -18.42 12.43
N THR A 319 -24.37 -17.85 12.44
CA THR A 319 -23.33 -18.11 11.45
C THR A 319 -22.05 -18.63 12.10
N LYS A 320 -21.48 -19.67 11.49
CA LYS A 320 -20.08 -20.07 11.70
C LYS A 320 -19.31 -19.93 10.41
N ASP A 321 -18.35 -19.02 10.37
CA ASP A 321 -17.53 -18.76 9.19
C ASP A 321 -16.06 -19.08 9.46
N THR A 322 -15.39 -19.62 8.44
CA THR A 322 -13.94 -19.69 8.30
C THR A 322 -13.55 -18.80 7.13
N LEU A 323 -12.76 -17.77 7.42
CA LEU A 323 -12.30 -16.76 6.48
C LEU A 323 -10.79 -16.90 6.31
N VAL A 324 -10.35 -17.55 5.24
CA VAL A 324 -8.93 -17.73 4.95
C VAL A 324 -8.39 -16.51 4.21
N VAL A 325 -7.28 -15.93 4.67
CA VAL A 325 -6.67 -14.76 4.01
C VAL A 325 -6.23 -15.16 2.61
N HIS A 326 -6.66 -14.36 1.62
CA HIS A 326 -6.28 -14.54 0.22
C HIS A 326 -5.18 -13.56 -0.17
N TYR A 327 -5.45 -12.25 -0.07
CA TYR A 327 -4.46 -11.20 -0.35
C TYR A 327 -4.89 -9.89 0.33
N ARG A 328 -3.97 -8.92 0.46
CA ARG A 328 -4.19 -7.67 1.21
C ARG A 328 -4.95 -6.58 0.46
N GLY A 329 -5.10 -6.71 -0.85
CA GLY A 329 -5.83 -5.73 -1.67
C GLY A 329 -5.12 -4.40 -1.92
N VAL A 330 -3.86 -4.27 -1.48
CA VAL A 330 -3.08 -3.04 -1.62
C VAL A 330 -2.46 -2.95 -3.01
N LYS A 331 -2.56 -1.77 -3.63
CA LYS A 331 -2.00 -1.46 -4.94
C LYS A 331 -1.32 -0.10 -4.90
N ALA A 332 -0.52 0.22 -5.92
CA ALA A 332 -0.03 1.57 -6.11
C ALA A 332 -1.20 2.52 -6.43
N GLU A 333 -1.27 3.64 -5.72
CA GLU A 333 -2.33 4.63 -5.84
C GLU A 333 -1.74 6.05 -5.86
N TRP A 334 -2.45 6.95 -6.52
CA TRP A 334 -2.15 8.37 -6.60
C TRP A 334 -3.45 9.15 -6.43
N PHE A 335 -3.35 10.38 -5.94
CA PHE A 335 -4.48 11.29 -5.84
C PHE A 335 -4.29 12.51 -6.73
N ALA A 336 -5.41 13.16 -7.04
CA ALA A 336 -5.45 14.45 -7.70
C ALA A 336 -5.89 15.54 -6.73
N LEU A 337 -5.29 16.72 -6.89
CA LEU A 337 -5.70 17.92 -6.18
C LEU A 337 -6.85 18.59 -6.92
N GLU A 338 -7.77 19.15 -6.15
CA GLU A 338 -8.76 20.11 -6.62
C GLU A 338 -8.60 21.40 -5.84
N LYS A 339 -8.59 22.54 -6.52
CA LYS A 339 -8.46 23.85 -5.88
C LYS A 339 -9.82 24.25 -5.32
N LYS A 340 -9.84 24.75 -4.08
CA LYS A 340 -11.05 25.24 -3.41
C LYS A 340 -11.68 26.45 -4.09
#